data_AF-A0AAV2QJV0-F1
#
_entry.id   AF-A0AAV2QJV0-F1
#
_cell.length_a   1.000
_cell.length_b   1.000
_cell.length_c   1.000
_cell.angle_alpha   90.00
_cell.angle_beta   90.00
_cell.angle_gamma   90.00
#
_symmetry.space_group_name_H-M   'P 1'
#
loop_
_entity.id
_entity.type
_entity.pdbx_description
1 polymer ?
#
loop_
_entity_poly.entity_id
_entity_poly.type
_entity_poly.pdbx_seq_one_letter_code
_entity_poly.pdbx_strand_id
1 'polypeptide(L)'
;MSGFPSLLPGNGVYKVSLQEVTGTEDLSGVRVVLENHGWDLEAAVQYHLAARDSPTDAPPTMNAVDDEDISGDGWVSGGGAEVGTRNGDIHTFQMGGRVSGNNGTVVPLHTRFFNWSCFLLLWPVRFTYSTLTTLFSFICHIINPFPRRLGDPLRDVLSFFEEYESEYGSQHPSFFQGTYSQALSHAKSQLKFLLVYLHCSDHQDTPHFCRTTLSDPSVVAFLNNSLVFWGCSVTTAEGYRVSQVLRENSYPFLALIVLRENRMTVVGRLEGTSSPEQFIQRVQSLMRDNEAYLVIARTERQDRELTAALRREQDVAFEQSLQADREKERQRQQEREEIERKENEIREQEAAVTRERDNIRRLKVEMVDQIPEEPDESSEGVLHIVVKLPQGSRLERRFLQTHSLKCLYYYIFCHPDSPDRFTVTTNFPRKVVPCEPDEDKLDPQTFQEFGLTSRTMLFVSDLDA
;
A
#
# COMPACT_ATOMS: atom_id res chain seq x y z
N MET A 1 -24.01 23.58 -33.84
CA MET A 1 -22.54 23.55 -34.00
C MET A 1 -21.99 24.59 -33.05
N SER A 2 -21.14 24.31 -32.06
CA SER A 2 -20.34 23.12 -31.76
C SER A 2 -20.96 22.21 -30.68
N GLY A 3 -20.70 20.91 -30.74
CA GLY A 3 -21.08 19.97 -29.69
C GLY A 3 -19.99 19.85 -28.64
N PHE A 4 -20.36 19.96 -27.36
CA PHE A 4 -19.47 19.58 -26.26
C PHE A 4 -19.35 18.04 -26.22
N PRO A 5 -18.13 17.45 -26.26
CA PRO A 5 -17.97 16.03 -26.01
C PRO A 5 -18.31 15.74 -24.54
N SER A 6 -19.20 14.78 -24.32
CA SER A 6 -19.57 14.31 -22.98
C SER A 6 -18.34 13.81 -22.22
N LEU A 7 -18.11 14.36 -21.03
CA LEU A 7 -17.04 13.94 -20.13
C LEU A 7 -17.26 12.49 -19.68
N LEU A 8 -16.22 11.65 -19.81
CA LEU A 8 -16.19 10.36 -19.13
C LEU A 8 -16.16 10.61 -17.60
N PRO A 9 -16.94 9.87 -16.79
CA PRO A 9 -17.17 10.22 -15.39
C PRO A 9 -15.91 10.21 -14.51
N GLY A 10 -14.88 9.42 -14.85
CA GLY A 10 -13.60 9.43 -14.13
C GLY A 10 -12.80 10.72 -14.32
N ASN A 11 -12.89 11.36 -15.49
CA ASN A 11 -12.03 12.49 -15.88
C ASN A 11 -12.34 13.79 -15.12
N GLY A 12 -13.49 13.86 -14.44
CA GLY A 12 -13.80 14.95 -13.50
C GLY A 12 -13.01 14.84 -12.20
N VAL A 13 -12.84 13.62 -11.68
CA VAL A 13 -12.15 13.35 -10.41
C VAL A 13 -10.68 13.76 -10.51
N TYR A 14 -9.98 13.30 -11.55
CA TYR A 14 -8.56 13.62 -11.76
C TYR A 14 -8.27 15.13 -11.85
N LYS A 15 -9.19 15.93 -12.39
CA LYS A 15 -9.03 17.40 -12.43
C LYS A 15 -9.11 18.03 -11.05
N VAL A 16 -10.09 17.62 -10.24
CA VAL A 16 -10.26 18.13 -8.87
C VAL A 16 -9.07 17.70 -8.01
N SER A 17 -8.64 16.44 -8.10
CA SER A 17 -7.47 15.95 -7.36
C SER A 17 -6.16 16.63 -7.78
N LEU A 18 -5.94 16.91 -9.08
CA LEU A 18 -4.76 17.68 -9.49
C LEU A 18 -4.81 19.10 -8.90
N GLN A 19 -5.97 19.76 -8.99
CA GLN A 19 -6.18 21.13 -8.50
C GLN A 19 -5.93 21.25 -6.98
N GLU A 20 -6.37 20.27 -6.19
CA GLU A 20 -6.12 20.23 -4.73
C GLU A 20 -4.62 20.05 -4.40
N VAL A 21 -3.88 19.31 -5.21
CA VAL A 21 -2.44 19.01 -4.97
C VAL A 21 -1.52 20.11 -5.48
N THR A 22 -1.79 20.70 -6.66
CA THR A 22 -0.94 21.75 -7.25
C THR A 22 -1.30 23.16 -6.77
N GLY A 23 -2.56 23.38 -6.35
CA GLY A 23 -3.07 24.68 -5.92
C GLY A 23 -3.33 25.67 -7.06
N THR A 24 -3.45 25.20 -8.31
CA THR A 24 -3.70 26.05 -9.49
C THR A 24 -5.19 26.27 -9.74
N GLU A 25 -5.62 27.53 -9.81
CA GLU A 25 -7.04 27.88 -10.02
C GLU A 25 -7.53 27.75 -11.48
N ASP A 26 -6.62 27.62 -12.46
CA ASP A 26 -6.99 27.52 -13.88
C ASP A 26 -7.33 26.08 -14.33
N LEU A 27 -8.63 25.82 -14.45
CA LEU A 27 -9.22 24.58 -14.95
C LEU A 27 -8.84 24.25 -16.41
N SER A 28 -8.44 25.25 -17.21
CA SER A 28 -8.07 25.05 -18.62
C SER A 28 -6.63 24.54 -18.75
N GLY A 29 -5.67 25.15 -18.05
CA GLY A 29 -4.30 24.64 -17.91
C GLY A 29 -4.25 23.23 -17.29
N VAL A 30 -4.98 22.98 -16.20
CA VAL A 30 -5.08 21.65 -15.55
C VAL A 30 -5.51 20.56 -16.55
N ARG A 31 -6.44 20.87 -17.46
CA ARG A 31 -6.87 19.92 -18.49
C ARG A 31 -5.75 19.60 -19.48
N VAL A 32 -5.03 20.60 -19.97
CA VAL A 32 -3.94 20.41 -20.96
C VAL A 32 -2.80 19.62 -20.35
N VAL A 33 -2.44 19.86 -19.09
CA VAL A 33 -1.41 19.08 -18.37
C VAL A 33 -1.82 17.61 -18.25
N LEU A 34 -3.08 17.31 -17.88
CA LEU A 34 -3.57 15.94 -17.81
C LEU A 34 -3.68 15.26 -19.19
N GLU A 35 -4.13 15.96 -20.22
CA GLU A 35 -4.22 15.39 -21.58
C GLU A 35 -2.84 15.08 -22.17
N ASN A 36 -1.84 15.93 -21.92
CA ASN A 36 -0.44 15.67 -22.33
C ASN A 36 0.21 14.49 -21.59
N HIS A 37 -0.25 14.16 -20.39
CA HIS A 37 0.23 13.02 -19.59
C HIS A 37 -0.75 11.83 -19.61
N GLY A 38 -1.61 11.73 -20.63
CA GLY A 38 -2.47 10.55 -20.83
C GLY A 38 -3.50 10.29 -19.73
N TRP A 39 -3.88 11.32 -18.96
CA TRP A 39 -4.70 11.25 -17.74
C TRP A 39 -4.07 10.53 -16.53
N ASP A 40 -2.76 10.32 -16.54
CA ASP A 40 -2.02 9.91 -15.34
C ASP A 40 -1.87 11.10 -14.38
N LEU A 41 -2.43 10.95 -13.17
CA LEU A 41 -2.41 11.97 -12.14
C LEU A 41 -1.02 12.12 -11.49
N GLU A 42 -0.29 11.02 -11.30
CA GLU A 42 0.98 11.02 -10.58
C GLU A 42 2.06 11.70 -11.44
N ALA A 43 2.14 11.34 -12.73
CA ALA A 43 3.01 11.99 -13.70
C ALA A 43 2.72 13.50 -13.83
N ALA A 44 1.43 13.88 -13.88
CA ALA A 44 1.01 15.27 -13.98
C ALA A 44 1.35 16.10 -12.72
N VAL A 45 1.16 15.54 -11.52
CA VAL A 45 1.60 16.18 -10.26
C VAL A 45 3.11 16.34 -10.23
N GLN A 46 3.86 15.30 -10.57
CA GLN A 46 5.32 15.30 -10.49
C GLN A 46 5.94 16.30 -11.48
N TYR A 47 5.41 16.40 -12.70
CA TYR A 47 5.77 17.45 -13.66
C TYR A 47 5.49 18.86 -13.10
N HIS A 48 4.31 19.07 -12.50
CA HIS A 48 3.92 20.38 -11.97
C HIS A 48 4.74 20.78 -10.72
N LEU A 49 5.15 19.84 -9.88
CA LEU A 49 6.02 20.11 -8.73
C LEU A 49 7.45 20.39 -9.19
N ALA A 50 8.00 19.61 -10.12
CA ALA A 50 9.32 19.85 -10.70
C ALA A 50 9.42 21.24 -11.39
N ALA A 51 8.33 21.70 -12.03
CA ALA A 51 8.24 23.04 -12.61
C ALA A 51 8.18 24.20 -11.58
N ARG A 52 7.99 23.92 -10.28
CA ARG A 52 8.04 24.93 -9.21
C ARG A 52 9.41 25.04 -8.54
N ASP A 53 10.23 23.99 -8.62
CA ASP A 53 11.56 23.94 -8.01
C ASP A 53 12.68 24.47 -8.91
N SER A 54 12.38 24.78 -10.19
CA SER A 54 13.29 25.48 -11.11
C SER A 54 13.21 27.01 -10.94
N PRO A 55 14.36 27.71 -10.74
CA PRO A 55 14.36 29.15 -10.59
C PRO A 55 14.15 29.87 -11.93
N THR A 56 12.90 30.26 -12.18
CA THR A 56 12.39 31.28 -13.14
C THR A 56 13.16 31.51 -14.45
N ASP A 57 12.48 31.25 -15.57
CA ASP A 57 12.40 32.26 -16.63
C ASP A 57 11.07 32.18 -17.42
N ALA A 58 10.68 33.28 -18.04
CA ALA A 58 9.44 33.39 -18.83
C ALA A 58 9.60 32.75 -20.24
N PRO A 59 8.51 32.29 -20.90
CA PRO A 59 8.64 31.48 -22.11
C PRO A 59 8.94 32.33 -23.36
N PRO A 60 9.97 32.00 -24.15
CA PRO A 60 10.01 32.37 -25.56
C PRO A 60 9.12 31.45 -26.39
N THR A 61 8.55 32.02 -27.44
CA THR A 61 7.68 31.35 -28.43
C THR A 61 8.39 30.25 -29.22
N MET A 62 7.59 29.33 -29.77
CA MET A 62 8.00 28.39 -30.82
C MET A 62 8.87 29.05 -31.91
N ASN A 63 9.92 28.34 -32.32
CA ASN A 63 10.24 28.11 -33.73
C ASN A 63 11.03 26.81 -33.86
N ALA A 64 10.78 26.07 -34.93
CA ALA A 64 11.60 24.92 -35.34
C ALA A 64 12.85 25.40 -36.07
N VAL A 65 13.89 24.55 -36.17
CA VAL A 65 14.75 24.27 -37.35
C VAL A 65 16.02 23.49 -36.95
N ASP A 66 16.14 22.31 -37.56
CA ASP A 66 17.29 21.55 -38.07
C ASP A 66 18.48 21.04 -37.19
N ASP A 67 19.00 19.90 -37.66
CA ASP A 67 20.19 19.15 -37.20
C ASP A 67 21.52 19.85 -37.52
N GLU A 68 22.58 19.57 -36.72
CA GLU A 68 23.88 19.03 -37.20
C GLU A 68 24.89 18.77 -36.05
N ASP A 69 25.11 17.48 -35.79
CA ASP A 69 26.39 16.73 -35.69
C ASP A 69 27.73 17.25 -35.07
N ILE A 70 28.41 16.27 -34.43
CA ILE A 70 29.87 16.00 -34.41
C ILE A 70 30.84 16.67 -33.39
N SER A 71 31.30 15.83 -32.44
CA SER A 71 32.64 15.77 -31.77
C SER A 71 33.12 16.91 -30.84
N GLY A 72 33.97 16.66 -29.83
CA GLY A 72 34.62 15.41 -29.37
C GLY A 72 35.51 15.61 -28.13
N ASP A 73 36.16 14.52 -27.69
CA ASP A 73 37.23 14.40 -26.67
C ASP A 73 36.86 14.80 -25.21
N GLY A 74 37.20 14.07 -24.13
CA GLY A 74 38.45 13.38 -23.78
C GLY A 74 39.33 14.37 -22.98
N TRP A 75 39.80 14.19 -21.73
CA TRP A 75 40.32 13.05 -20.94
C TRP A 75 40.12 13.38 -19.44
N VAL A 76 39.86 12.49 -18.46
CA VAL A 76 40.61 11.33 -17.91
C VAL A 76 41.91 11.66 -17.14
N SER A 77 41.75 11.75 -15.81
CA SER A 77 42.59 11.22 -14.69
C SER A 77 44.07 11.63 -14.45
N GLY A 78 44.40 11.60 -13.14
CA GLY A 78 45.77 11.58 -12.59
C GLY A 78 46.10 12.85 -11.80
N GLY A 79 46.50 12.85 -10.52
CA GLY A 79 46.94 11.77 -9.64
C GLY A 79 48.41 11.99 -9.23
N GLY A 80 48.70 12.11 -7.93
CA GLY A 80 50.06 12.29 -7.44
C GLY A 80 50.13 12.72 -5.97
N ALA A 81 50.92 12.00 -5.17
CA ALA A 81 51.17 12.27 -3.75
C ALA A 81 52.66 12.07 -3.43
N GLU A 82 53.19 12.84 -2.48
CA GLU A 82 54.47 12.69 -1.72
C GLU A 82 54.50 13.87 -0.72
N VAL A 83 54.70 13.79 0.60
CA VAL A 83 55.59 13.03 1.51
C VAL A 83 57.05 13.52 1.51
N GLY A 84 57.49 14.14 2.62
CA GLY A 84 58.89 14.54 2.85
C GLY A 84 59.14 15.13 4.26
N THR A 85 60.11 14.59 5.00
CA THR A 85 60.35 14.80 6.46
C THR A 85 61.64 15.57 6.75
N ARG A 86 61.73 16.32 7.89
CA ARG A 86 62.80 16.18 8.95
C ARG A 86 62.86 17.29 10.04
N ASN A 87 63.45 16.92 11.18
CA ASN A 87 63.79 17.75 12.36
C ASN A 87 65.22 18.34 12.28
N GLY A 88 65.57 19.29 13.18
CA GLY A 88 66.96 19.72 13.42
C GLY A 88 67.17 20.75 14.56
N ASP A 89 67.99 20.39 15.54
CA ASP A 89 68.18 20.98 16.88
C ASP A 89 69.12 22.21 17.05
N ILE A 90 68.94 22.92 18.19
CA ILE A 90 69.94 23.44 19.18
C ILE A 90 71.22 24.20 18.71
N HIS A 91 71.51 25.38 19.30
CA HIS A 91 72.75 25.64 20.07
C HIS A 91 72.84 27.01 20.79
N THR A 92 73.50 27.02 21.96
CA THR A 92 73.82 28.19 22.80
C THR A 92 75.35 28.35 22.90
N PHE A 93 75.91 29.57 22.98
CA PHE A 93 77.30 29.77 23.45
C PHE A 93 77.63 31.15 24.07
N GLN A 94 78.63 31.14 24.98
CA GLN A 94 79.29 32.17 25.81
C GLN A 94 80.04 33.31 25.03
N MET A 95 80.64 34.39 25.59
CA MET A 95 81.10 34.82 26.96
C MET A 95 80.76 36.34 27.23
N GLY A 96 80.62 36.84 28.47
CA GLY A 96 81.65 37.55 29.31
C GLY A 96 82.11 38.92 28.75
N GLY A 97 82.04 40.12 29.35
CA GLY A 97 82.12 40.66 30.73
C GLY A 97 83.05 41.92 30.70
N ARG A 98 83.14 42.89 31.63
CA ARG A 98 82.49 43.27 32.91
C ARG A 98 82.99 44.69 33.32
N VAL A 99 82.28 45.42 34.23
CA VAL A 99 82.70 46.61 35.06
C VAL A 99 82.43 48.06 34.54
N SER A 100 81.85 48.87 35.45
CA SER A 100 81.73 50.36 35.50
C SER A 100 80.97 51.11 34.38
N GLY A 101 80.27 52.22 34.68
CA GLY A 101 80.10 52.91 35.97
C GLY A 101 79.02 54.01 35.92
N ASN A 102 78.71 54.58 37.09
CA ASN A 102 77.67 55.58 37.29
C ASN A 102 77.96 56.90 36.54
N ASN A 103 76.96 57.46 35.83
CA ASN A 103 76.85 58.91 35.57
C ASN A 103 75.43 59.28 35.15
N GLY A 104 74.88 60.35 35.72
CA GLY A 104 73.49 60.75 35.49
C GLY A 104 73.28 61.48 34.17
N THR A 105 72.24 61.11 33.42
CA THR A 105 71.74 61.86 32.27
C THR A 105 70.38 62.47 32.59
N VAL A 106 70.35 63.78 32.78
CA VAL A 106 69.12 64.55 32.99
C VAL A 106 68.31 64.53 31.69
N VAL A 107 67.16 63.86 31.68
CA VAL A 107 66.31 63.80 30.48
C VAL A 107 65.67 65.17 30.25
N PRO A 108 65.86 65.82 29.09
CA PRO A 108 65.37 67.18 28.87
C PRO A 108 63.84 67.21 28.85
N LEU A 109 63.29 68.26 29.50
CA LEU A 109 61.86 68.47 29.74
C LEU A 109 61.01 68.41 28.46
N HIS A 110 61.58 68.78 27.32
CA HIS A 110 60.95 68.79 26.00
C HIS A 110 60.42 67.43 25.55
N THR A 111 61.04 66.33 26.01
CA THR A 111 60.66 64.95 25.61
C THR A 111 59.35 64.49 26.24
N ARG A 112 58.91 65.11 27.36
CA ARG A 112 57.58 64.84 27.94
C ARG A 112 56.49 65.70 27.31
N PHE A 113 56.79 66.97 26.99
CA PHE A 113 55.85 67.85 26.31
C PHE A 113 55.50 67.37 24.90
N PHE A 114 56.48 66.91 24.11
CA PHE A 114 56.21 66.44 22.74
C PHE A 114 55.28 65.21 22.70
N ASN A 115 55.47 64.28 23.66
CA ASN A 115 54.64 63.09 23.77
C ASN A 115 53.21 63.45 24.26
N TRP A 116 53.07 64.42 25.18
CA TRP A 116 51.77 64.98 25.58
C TRP A 116 51.07 65.73 24.43
N SER A 117 51.78 66.51 23.62
CA SER A 117 51.19 67.18 22.46
C SER A 117 50.72 66.19 21.41
N CYS A 118 51.46 65.12 21.13
CA CYS A 118 51.01 64.06 20.23
C CYS A 118 49.79 63.31 20.78
N PHE A 119 49.75 63.03 22.10
CA PHE A 119 48.56 62.47 22.74
C PHE A 119 47.35 63.39 22.62
N LEU A 120 47.49 64.69 22.86
CA LEU A 120 46.41 65.68 22.72
C LEU A 120 45.97 65.92 21.27
N LEU A 121 46.88 65.83 20.28
CA LEU A 121 46.55 65.95 18.86
C LEU A 121 45.82 64.70 18.31
N LEU A 122 46.18 63.51 18.78
CA LEU A 122 45.45 62.28 18.44
C LEU A 122 44.24 62.02 19.33
N TRP A 123 44.06 62.73 20.44
CA TRP A 123 42.91 62.52 21.35
C TRP A 123 41.55 62.74 20.64
N PRO A 124 41.34 63.82 19.85
CA PRO A 124 40.14 63.97 19.03
C PRO A 124 39.97 62.83 18.03
N VAL A 125 41.06 62.40 17.37
CA VAL A 125 41.02 61.32 16.36
C VAL A 125 40.67 59.98 16.99
N ARG A 126 41.18 59.69 18.19
CA ARG A 126 40.91 58.45 18.91
C ARG A 126 39.51 58.46 19.53
N PHE A 127 39.05 59.62 19.99
CA PHE A 127 37.69 59.84 20.48
C PHE A 127 36.67 59.70 19.34
N THR A 128 36.85 60.41 18.21
CA THR A 128 35.97 60.28 17.04
C THR A 128 36.05 58.90 16.41
N TYR A 129 37.21 58.24 16.39
CA TYR A 129 37.28 56.84 15.96
C TYR A 129 36.45 55.94 16.90
N SER A 130 36.54 56.10 18.23
CA SER A 130 35.72 55.32 19.17
C SER A 130 34.23 55.57 18.97
N THR A 131 33.79 56.82 18.85
CA THR A 131 32.37 57.16 18.66
C THR A 131 31.85 56.83 17.26
N LEU A 132 32.69 56.90 16.23
CA LEU A 132 32.36 56.42 14.89
C LEU A 132 32.33 54.90 14.83
N THR A 133 33.17 54.16 15.57
CA THR A 133 33.07 52.69 15.63
C THR A 133 31.85 52.22 16.41
N THR A 134 31.46 52.90 17.50
CA THR A 134 30.22 52.55 18.20
C THR A 134 28.98 52.96 17.40
N LEU A 135 28.99 54.13 16.75
CA LEU A 135 27.91 54.56 15.86
C LEU A 135 27.82 53.68 14.62
N PHE A 136 28.95 53.29 14.01
CA PHE A 136 29.00 52.34 12.89
C PHE A 136 28.57 50.95 13.33
N SER A 137 28.97 50.47 14.52
CA SER A 137 28.46 49.21 15.07
C SER A 137 26.95 49.25 15.31
N PHE A 138 26.41 50.38 15.77
CA PHE A 138 24.98 50.58 15.99
C PHE A 138 24.21 50.68 14.65
N ILE A 139 24.77 51.38 13.67
CA ILE A 139 24.23 51.47 12.29
C ILE A 139 24.29 50.11 11.59
N CYS A 140 25.38 49.35 11.73
CA CYS A 140 25.47 47.97 11.24
C CYS A 140 24.51 47.02 11.97
N HIS A 141 24.26 47.24 13.27
CA HIS A 141 23.26 46.47 14.03
C HIS A 141 21.82 46.77 13.58
N ILE A 142 21.54 47.99 13.11
CA ILE A 142 20.26 48.41 12.53
C ILE A 142 20.10 47.95 11.07
N ILE A 143 21.15 48.07 10.26
CA ILE A 143 21.14 47.71 8.82
C ILE A 143 21.24 46.20 8.61
N ASN A 144 21.89 45.49 9.54
CA ASN A 144 22.11 44.05 9.46
C ASN A 144 21.90 43.43 10.87
N PRO A 145 20.65 43.33 11.35
CA PRO A 145 20.36 42.55 12.55
C PRO A 145 20.88 41.13 12.29
N PHE A 146 21.84 40.70 13.10
CA PHE A 146 22.70 39.54 12.84
C PHE A 146 21.95 38.39 12.14
N PRO A 147 22.54 37.76 11.09
CA PRO A 147 22.21 36.38 10.79
C PRO A 147 22.73 35.53 11.95
N ARG A 148 21.98 35.53 13.07
CA ARG A 148 22.19 34.60 14.18
C ARG A 148 22.20 33.22 13.54
N ARG A 149 23.27 32.47 13.82
CA ARG A 149 23.64 31.25 13.10
C ARG A 149 22.41 30.36 12.93
N LEU A 150 22.31 29.65 11.80
CA LEU A 150 21.42 28.50 11.67
C LEU A 150 21.91 27.41 12.64
N GLY A 151 21.58 27.58 13.92
CA GLY A 151 21.74 26.57 14.95
C GLY A 151 20.64 25.53 14.79
N ASP A 152 20.94 24.29 15.19
CA ASP A 152 19.92 23.24 15.23
C ASP A 152 18.91 23.58 16.33
N PRO A 153 17.62 23.83 16.02
CA PRO A 153 16.67 24.41 16.98
C PRO A 153 16.40 23.49 18.18
N LEU A 154 16.65 22.18 18.03
CA LEU A 154 16.58 21.23 19.13
C LEU A 154 17.76 21.40 20.11
N ARG A 155 18.97 21.72 19.62
CA ARG A 155 20.14 21.94 20.47
C ARG A 155 19.99 23.23 21.28
N ASP A 156 19.48 24.30 20.66
CA ASP A 156 19.17 25.58 21.32
C ASP A 156 18.20 25.43 22.51
N VAL A 157 17.19 24.55 22.39
CA VAL A 157 16.24 24.28 23.48
C VAL A 157 16.86 23.41 24.57
N LEU A 158 17.68 22.42 24.21
CA LEU A 158 18.34 21.54 25.18
C LEU A 158 19.46 22.28 25.95
N SER A 159 20.26 23.13 25.30
CA SER A 159 21.25 23.95 25.99
C SER A 159 20.61 24.95 26.94
N PHE A 160 19.48 25.56 26.55
CA PHE A 160 18.69 26.41 27.45
C PHE A 160 18.21 25.65 28.70
N PHE A 161 17.79 24.38 28.56
CA PHE A 161 17.37 23.56 29.70
C PHE A 161 18.53 23.32 30.69
N GLU A 162 19.71 22.96 30.19
CA GLU A 162 20.92 22.77 31.01
C GLU A 162 21.37 24.08 31.68
N GLU A 163 21.34 25.21 30.96
CA GLU A 163 21.62 26.55 31.49
C GLU A 163 20.62 26.93 32.61
N TYR A 164 19.32 26.67 32.40
CA TYR A 164 18.26 26.97 33.37
C TYR A 164 18.41 26.13 34.65
N GLU A 165 18.63 24.82 34.54
CA GLU A 165 18.89 23.96 35.70
C GLU A 165 20.15 24.40 36.45
N SER A 166 21.20 24.85 35.74
CA SER A 166 22.44 25.33 36.36
C SER A 166 22.30 26.67 37.11
N GLU A 167 21.41 27.58 36.69
CA GLU A 167 21.26 28.90 37.31
C GLU A 167 20.14 28.96 38.37
N TYR A 168 19.07 28.19 38.17
CA TYR A 168 17.86 28.22 39.00
C TYR A 168 17.61 26.93 39.80
N GLY A 169 18.28 25.83 39.45
CA GLY A 169 18.13 24.52 40.08
C GLY A 169 17.00 23.68 39.48
N SER A 170 16.96 22.40 39.84
CA SER A 170 16.06 21.38 39.26
C SER A 170 14.60 21.43 39.79
N GLN A 171 14.16 22.56 40.37
CA GLN A 171 12.79 22.76 40.81
C GLN A 171 12.08 23.69 39.82
N HIS A 172 11.41 23.08 38.84
CA HIS A 172 10.65 23.78 37.79
C HIS A 172 9.64 22.82 37.14
N PRO A 173 8.72 23.33 36.29
CA PRO A 173 7.81 22.48 35.52
C PRO A 173 8.56 21.64 34.49
N SER A 174 7.96 20.53 34.06
CA SER A 174 8.56 19.62 33.07
C SER A 174 8.56 20.27 31.68
N PHE A 175 9.72 20.77 31.26
CA PHE A 175 9.91 21.32 29.92
C PHE A 175 9.80 20.23 28.84
N PHE A 176 9.07 20.52 27.77
CA PHE A 176 8.99 19.67 26.59
C PHE A 176 10.31 19.70 25.81
N GLN A 177 11.02 18.57 25.79
CA GLN A 177 12.30 18.39 25.11
C GLN A 177 12.11 18.23 23.59
N GLY A 178 11.80 19.34 22.92
CA GLY A 178 11.59 19.38 21.47
C GLY A 178 11.55 20.81 20.92
N THR A 179 11.55 20.94 19.59
CA THR A 179 11.42 22.24 18.92
C THR A 179 10.05 22.88 19.16
N TYR A 180 9.91 24.17 18.90
CA TYR A 180 8.63 24.86 19.01
C TYR A 180 7.53 24.23 18.13
N SER A 181 7.88 23.80 16.92
CA SER A 181 6.97 23.12 15.99
C SER A 181 6.56 21.72 16.46
N GLN A 182 7.44 21.00 17.15
CA GLN A 182 7.13 19.71 17.79
C GLN A 182 6.21 19.92 19.00
N ALA A 183 6.47 20.93 19.84
CA ALA A 183 5.62 21.26 20.99
C ALA A 183 4.18 21.63 20.57
N LEU A 184 4.04 22.45 19.51
CA LEU A 184 2.74 22.77 18.90
C LEU A 184 2.02 21.53 18.36
N SER A 185 2.73 20.67 17.62
CA SER A 185 2.18 19.43 17.06
C SER A 185 1.73 18.46 18.16
N HIS A 186 2.53 18.34 19.22
CA HIS A 186 2.22 17.51 20.38
C HIS A 186 0.97 18.03 21.11
N ALA A 187 0.91 19.33 21.44
CA ALA A 187 -0.26 19.94 22.07
C ALA A 187 -1.53 19.81 21.22
N LYS A 188 -1.42 19.96 19.89
CA LYS A 188 -2.52 19.73 18.94
C LYS A 188 -2.99 18.27 18.93
N SER A 189 -2.08 17.30 18.92
CA SER A 189 -2.44 15.87 18.91
C SER A 189 -3.07 15.38 20.22
N GLN A 190 -2.62 15.93 21.36
CA GLN A 190 -3.10 15.60 22.70
C GLN A 190 -4.32 16.43 23.13
N LEU A 191 -4.73 17.43 22.34
CA LEU A 191 -5.81 18.37 22.65
C LEU A 191 -5.64 18.97 24.07
N LYS A 192 -4.43 19.52 24.31
CA LYS A 192 -4.03 20.23 25.54
C LYS A 192 -3.63 21.67 25.21
N PHE A 193 -3.67 22.53 26.22
CA PHE A 193 -3.03 23.85 26.15
C PHE A 193 -1.51 23.71 26.08
N LEU A 194 -0.86 24.62 25.36
CA LEU A 194 0.59 24.80 25.34
C LEU A 194 0.92 26.13 26.02
N LEU A 195 1.76 26.10 27.05
CA LEU A 195 2.31 27.30 27.68
C LEU A 195 3.76 27.48 27.23
N VAL A 196 4.01 28.55 26.47
CA VAL A 196 5.33 28.94 25.99
C VAL A 196 5.93 29.96 26.95
N TYR A 197 7.13 29.69 27.47
CA TYR A 197 7.92 30.62 28.26
C TYR A 197 9.12 31.12 27.44
N LEU A 198 9.24 32.45 27.28
CA LEU A 198 10.42 33.06 26.68
C LEU A 198 11.31 33.64 27.78
N HIS A 199 12.51 33.08 27.90
CA HIS A 199 13.49 33.48 28.88
C HIS A 199 14.41 34.59 28.32
N CYS A 200 14.71 35.59 29.15
CA CYS A 200 15.68 36.63 28.87
C CYS A 200 16.52 36.88 30.11
N SER A 201 17.79 36.46 30.06
CA SER A 201 18.79 36.58 31.14
C SER A 201 19.07 38.03 31.51
N ASP A 202 18.99 38.94 30.54
CA ASP A 202 19.38 40.33 30.68
C ASP A 202 18.31 41.18 31.40
N HIS A 203 17.10 40.61 31.62
CA HIS A 203 15.99 41.32 32.24
C HIS A 203 15.96 41.10 33.75
N GLN A 204 16.03 42.20 34.51
CA GLN A 204 16.12 42.24 35.98
C GLN A 204 15.09 41.37 36.73
N ASP A 205 13.90 41.22 36.17
CA ASP A 205 12.75 40.55 36.81
C ASP A 205 12.73 39.03 36.55
N THR A 206 13.48 38.54 35.55
CA THR A 206 13.51 37.13 35.17
C THR A 206 13.99 36.22 36.31
N PRO A 207 15.14 36.49 36.97
CA PRO A 207 15.66 35.59 38.01
C PRO A 207 14.73 35.47 39.23
N HIS A 208 14.01 36.55 39.59
CA HIS A 208 13.05 36.53 40.68
C HIS A 208 11.83 35.65 40.33
N PHE A 209 11.29 35.79 39.12
CA PHE A 209 10.17 34.97 38.64
C PHE A 209 10.53 33.48 38.54
N CYS A 210 11.73 33.14 38.05
CA CYS A 210 12.19 31.76 37.97
C CYS A 210 12.25 31.12 39.38
N ARG A 211 13.00 31.74 40.31
CA ARG A 211 13.25 31.20 41.66
C ARG A 211 12.04 31.25 42.61
N THR A 212 11.10 32.15 42.38
CA THR A 212 9.97 32.38 43.30
C THR A 212 8.66 31.81 42.75
N THR A 213 8.40 31.99 41.45
CA THR A 213 7.10 31.67 40.83
C THR A 213 7.15 30.34 40.09
N LEU A 214 8.14 30.11 39.23
CA LEU A 214 8.24 28.84 38.48
C LEU A 214 8.72 27.66 39.35
N SER A 215 9.55 27.92 40.36
CA SER A 215 10.01 26.90 41.31
C SER A 215 9.01 26.53 42.41
N ASP A 216 7.88 27.23 42.53
CA ASP A 216 6.88 26.90 43.55
C ASP A 216 6.25 25.51 43.29
N PRO A 217 6.22 24.59 44.28
CA PRO A 217 5.68 23.24 44.09
C PRO A 217 4.22 23.20 43.61
N SER A 218 3.40 24.18 43.99
CA SER A 218 1.99 24.28 43.58
C SER A 218 1.89 24.64 42.10
N VAL A 219 2.75 25.57 41.64
CA VAL A 219 2.86 25.95 40.22
C VAL A 219 3.36 24.78 39.39
N VAL A 220 4.44 24.12 39.82
CA VAL A 220 5.00 22.94 39.14
C VAL A 220 3.94 21.83 39.00
N ALA A 221 3.26 21.47 40.09
CA ALA A 221 2.22 20.45 40.07
C ALA A 221 1.01 20.82 39.19
N PHE A 222 0.62 22.10 39.17
CA PHE A 222 -0.46 22.59 38.31
C PHE A 222 -0.08 22.52 36.82
N LEU A 223 1.10 23.01 36.44
CA LEU A 223 1.52 23.06 35.05
C LEU A 223 1.72 21.66 34.46
N ASN A 224 2.42 20.77 35.17
CA ASN A 224 2.73 19.40 34.70
C ASN A 224 1.46 18.57 34.44
N ASN A 225 0.42 18.75 35.25
CA ASN A 225 -0.83 18.01 35.12
C ASN A 225 -1.76 18.57 34.02
N SER A 226 -1.79 19.90 33.87
CA SER A 226 -2.85 20.58 33.12
C SER A 226 -2.50 20.98 31.69
N LEU A 227 -1.20 21.17 31.37
CA LEU A 227 -0.77 21.71 30.09
C LEU A 227 0.58 21.12 29.62
N VAL A 228 0.96 21.41 28.37
CA VAL A 228 2.32 21.17 27.87
C VAL A 228 3.13 22.45 28.14
N PHE A 229 4.23 22.35 28.88
CA PHE A 229 5.13 23.47 29.13
C PHE A 229 6.32 23.41 28.19
N TRP A 230 6.63 24.50 27.50
CA TRP A 230 7.79 24.63 26.62
C TRP A 230 8.47 25.97 26.88
N GLY A 231 9.79 26.02 26.80
CA GLY A 231 10.53 27.27 26.97
C GLY A 231 11.86 27.29 26.25
N CYS A 232 12.33 28.50 25.96
CA CYS A 232 13.59 28.74 25.27
C CYS A 232 14.12 30.14 25.61
N SER A 233 15.44 30.34 25.56
CA SER A 233 16.05 31.66 25.74
C SER A 233 16.07 32.46 24.45
N VAL A 234 15.71 33.74 24.52
CA VAL A 234 15.72 34.70 23.39
C VAL A 234 17.14 35.05 22.93
N THR A 235 18.18 34.61 23.66
CA THR A 235 19.57 34.66 23.18
C THR A 235 19.81 33.69 22.01
N THR A 236 19.14 32.54 22.02
CA THR A 236 19.25 31.47 21.01
C THR A 236 18.57 31.84 19.68
N ALA A 237 18.82 31.06 18.62
CA ALA A 237 18.19 31.30 17.32
C ALA A 237 16.71 30.85 17.34
N GLU A 238 16.39 29.70 17.93
CA GLU A 238 15.01 29.23 18.05
C GLU A 238 14.16 30.15 18.95
N GLY A 239 14.67 30.53 20.12
CA GLY A 239 13.97 31.42 21.05
C GLY A 239 13.69 32.80 20.44
N TYR A 240 14.65 33.38 19.72
CA TYR A 240 14.45 34.63 18.99
C TYR A 240 13.40 34.51 17.89
N ARG A 241 13.37 33.42 17.12
CA ARG A 241 12.34 33.19 16.10
C ARG A 241 10.94 33.12 16.71
N VAL A 242 10.78 32.44 17.84
CA VAL A 242 9.50 32.32 18.55
C VAL A 242 9.08 33.67 19.15
N SER A 243 10.03 34.46 19.65
CA SER A 243 9.84 35.87 20.04
C SER A 243 9.17 36.67 18.92
N GLN A 244 9.78 36.72 17.74
CA GLN A 244 9.23 37.48 16.59
C GLN A 244 7.80 37.04 16.18
N VAL A 245 7.45 35.77 16.40
CA VAL A 245 6.09 35.23 16.13
C VAL A 245 5.09 35.64 17.23
N LEU A 246 5.47 35.59 18.50
CA LEU A 246 4.58 35.88 19.63
C LEU A 246 4.43 37.39 19.91
N ARG A 247 5.42 38.19 19.50
CA ARG A 247 5.55 39.64 19.67
C ARG A 247 5.48 40.04 21.15
N GLU A 248 6.47 39.62 21.91
CA GLU A 248 6.66 40.03 23.30
C GLU A 248 7.02 41.51 23.44
N ASN A 249 6.55 42.15 24.52
CA ASN A 249 6.86 43.55 24.82
C ASN A 249 7.68 43.73 26.12
N SER A 250 7.72 42.71 26.98
CA SER A 250 8.36 42.74 28.31
C SER A 250 8.67 41.32 28.79
N TYR A 251 9.59 41.18 29.74
CA TYR A 251 10.00 39.90 30.33
C TYR A 251 9.76 39.87 31.86
N PRO A 252 9.58 38.70 32.49
CA PRO A 252 9.34 37.39 31.87
C PRO A 252 8.05 37.38 31.03
N PHE A 253 8.07 36.64 29.92
CA PHE A 253 6.94 36.51 29.00
C PHE A 253 6.45 35.07 28.93
N LEU A 254 5.13 34.87 29.08
CA LEU A 254 4.48 33.60 28.80
C LEU A 254 3.28 33.77 27.88
N ALA A 255 3.14 32.87 26.90
CA ALA A 255 1.99 32.79 26.01
C ALA A 255 1.25 31.46 26.18
N LEU A 256 -0.06 31.54 26.44
CA LEU A 256 -0.95 30.38 26.43
C LEU A 256 -1.52 30.21 25.02
N ILE A 257 -1.32 29.03 24.43
CA ILE A 257 -1.73 28.67 23.08
C ILE A 257 -2.71 27.49 23.15
N VAL A 258 -3.80 27.56 22.38
CA VAL A 258 -4.80 26.48 22.25
C VAL A 258 -5.11 26.19 20.79
N LEU A 259 -5.64 25.01 20.52
CA LEU A 259 -6.25 24.67 19.23
C LEU A 259 -7.62 25.33 19.12
N ARG A 260 -7.80 26.21 18.13
CA ARG A 260 -9.06 26.84 17.75
C ARG A 260 -9.25 26.73 16.25
N GLU A 261 -10.41 26.25 15.79
CA GLU A 261 -10.74 26.16 14.36
C GLU A 261 -9.62 25.43 13.55
N ASN A 262 -9.12 24.32 14.12
CA ASN A 262 -8.00 23.51 13.63
C ASN A 262 -6.62 24.22 13.53
N ARG A 263 -6.48 25.45 14.01
CA ARG A 263 -5.23 26.23 14.05
C ARG A 263 -4.78 26.47 15.50
N MET A 264 -3.46 26.50 15.74
CA MET A 264 -2.93 26.85 17.06
C MET A 264 -2.85 28.37 17.19
N THR A 265 -3.54 28.94 18.17
CA THR A 265 -3.67 30.40 18.36
C THR A 265 -3.29 30.82 19.77
N VAL A 266 -2.57 31.95 19.89
CA VAL A 266 -2.29 32.58 21.19
C VAL A 266 -3.58 33.15 21.76
N VAL A 267 -3.92 32.70 22.96
CA VAL A 267 -5.15 33.03 23.68
C VAL A 267 -4.89 33.98 24.86
N GLY A 268 -3.77 33.78 25.55
CA GLY A 268 -3.36 34.60 26.69
C GLY A 268 -1.90 35.00 26.60
N ARG A 269 -1.59 36.21 27.06
CA ARG A 269 -0.23 36.68 27.31
C ARG A 269 -0.12 37.04 28.78
N LEU A 270 0.98 36.65 29.42
CA LEU A 270 1.32 36.95 30.80
C LEU A 270 2.69 37.60 30.80
N GLU A 271 2.76 38.84 31.26
CA GLU A 271 3.96 39.66 31.26
C GLU A 271 4.28 40.10 32.70
N GLY A 272 5.57 40.09 33.06
CA GLY A 272 6.07 40.54 34.35
C GLY A 272 5.95 39.54 35.51
N THR A 273 6.52 39.91 36.66
CA THR A 273 6.50 39.08 37.88
C THR A 273 5.11 39.03 38.51
N SER A 274 4.73 37.85 39.04
CA SER A 274 3.52 37.66 39.84
C SER A 274 3.76 36.60 40.92
N SER A 275 3.01 36.64 42.02
CA SER A 275 3.09 35.61 43.06
C SER A 275 2.61 34.25 42.52
N PRO A 276 3.07 33.11 43.08
CA PRO A 276 2.65 31.77 42.65
C PRO A 276 1.13 31.61 42.52
N GLU A 277 0.38 32.12 43.50
CA GLU A 277 -1.08 32.02 43.57
C GLU A 277 -1.75 32.88 42.51
N GLN A 278 -1.27 34.12 42.32
CA GLN A 278 -1.78 35.02 41.27
C GLN A 278 -1.47 34.47 39.87
N PHE A 279 -0.30 33.86 39.68
CA PHE A 279 0.09 33.23 38.43
C PHE A 279 -0.86 32.05 38.10
N ILE A 280 -1.08 31.14 39.05
CA ILE A 280 -2.04 30.04 38.91
C ILE A 280 -3.45 30.57 38.59
N GLN A 281 -3.93 31.56 39.34
CA GLN A 281 -5.27 32.13 39.12
C GLN A 281 -5.42 32.74 37.72
N ARG A 282 -4.41 33.46 37.22
CA ARG A 282 -4.41 34.03 35.85
C ARG A 282 -4.41 32.93 34.78
N VAL A 283 -3.52 31.95 34.88
CA VAL A 283 -3.46 30.82 33.91
C VAL A 283 -4.77 30.03 33.93
N GLN A 284 -5.29 29.70 35.12
CA GLN A 284 -6.57 28.99 35.25
C GLN A 284 -7.76 29.76 34.68
N SER A 285 -7.80 31.10 34.81
CA SER A 285 -8.87 31.89 34.17
C SER A 285 -8.79 31.78 32.66
N LEU A 286 -7.61 32.04 32.08
CA LEU A 286 -7.38 31.94 30.64
C LEU A 286 -7.72 30.55 30.09
N MET A 287 -7.45 29.49 30.86
CA MET A 287 -7.85 28.12 30.51
C MET A 287 -9.36 27.93 30.54
N ARG A 288 -10.04 28.29 31.64
CA ARG A 288 -11.51 28.17 31.77
C ARG A 288 -12.26 28.92 30.66
N ASP A 289 -11.81 30.14 30.36
CA ASP A 289 -12.43 31.01 29.36
C ASP A 289 -12.33 30.43 27.92
N ASN A 290 -11.44 29.45 27.71
CA ASN A 290 -11.13 28.88 26.39
C ASN A 290 -11.21 27.34 26.33
N GLU A 291 -11.61 26.68 27.42
CA GLU A 291 -11.74 25.22 27.50
C GLU A 291 -12.79 24.68 26.51
N ALA A 292 -13.82 25.48 26.20
CA ALA A 292 -14.83 25.17 25.20
C ALA A 292 -14.24 24.77 23.83
N TYR A 293 -13.14 25.40 23.40
CA TYR A 293 -12.49 25.03 22.12
C TYR A 293 -11.87 23.62 22.16
N LEU A 294 -11.30 23.21 23.31
CA LEU A 294 -10.79 21.85 23.49
C LEU A 294 -11.91 20.83 23.62
N VAL A 295 -13.03 21.18 24.28
CA VAL A 295 -14.21 20.31 24.35
C VAL A 295 -14.76 20.05 22.94
N ILE A 296 -14.98 21.10 22.13
CA ILE A 296 -15.43 20.98 20.75
C ILE A 296 -14.47 20.08 19.93
N ALA A 297 -13.16 20.33 20.01
CA ALA A 297 -12.17 19.54 19.28
C ALA A 297 -12.10 18.07 19.72
N ARG A 298 -12.38 17.76 21.00
CA ARG A 298 -12.49 16.38 21.52
C ARG A 298 -13.76 15.69 21.00
N THR A 299 -14.90 16.38 21.03
CA THR A 299 -16.16 15.87 20.47
C THR A 299 -16.04 15.60 18.97
N GLU A 300 -15.51 16.54 18.18
CA GLU A 300 -15.27 16.33 16.74
C GLU A 300 -14.38 15.13 16.46
N ARG A 301 -13.35 14.90 17.28
CA ARG A 301 -12.47 13.73 17.15
C ARG A 301 -13.23 12.45 17.46
N GLN A 302 -13.99 12.42 18.55
CA GLN A 302 -14.80 11.28 18.94
C GLN A 302 -15.87 10.95 17.89
N ASP A 303 -16.55 11.95 17.33
CA ASP A 303 -17.56 11.77 16.28
C ASP A 303 -16.95 11.18 14.99
N ARG A 304 -15.73 11.61 14.62
CA ARG A 304 -14.98 11.02 13.49
C ARG A 304 -14.57 9.58 13.76
N GLU A 305 -14.07 9.28 14.97
CA GLU A 305 -13.67 7.93 15.38
C GLU A 305 -14.89 6.97 15.42
N LEU A 306 -16.04 7.43 15.93
CA LEU A 306 -17.32 6.70 15.92
C LEU A 306 -17.85 6.48 14.49
N THR A 307 -17.84 7.51 13.65
CA THR A 307 -18.27 7.41 12.23
C THR A 307 -17.39 6.42 11.47
N ALA A 308 -16.08 6.44 11.70
CA ALA A 308 -15.13 5.50 11.10
C ALA A 308 -15.25 4.08 11.66
N ALA A 309 -15.72 3.90 12.90
CA ALA A 309 -16.06 2.59 13.45
C ALA A 309 -17.33 2.02 12.81
N LEU A 310 -18.40 2.82 12.74
CA LEU A 310 -19.68 2.41 12.15
C LEU A 310 -19.53 2.01 10.67
N ARG A 311 -18.74 2.75 9.88
CA ARG A 311 -18.46 2.38 8.48
C ARG A 311 -17.75 1.03 8.37
N ARG A 312 -16.70 0.80 9.18
CA ARG A 312 -15.99 -0.49 9.19
C ARG A 312 -16.90 -1.66 9.58
N GLU A 313 -17.82 -1.45 10.51
CA GLU A 313 -18.82 -2.47 10.89
C GLU A 313 -19.78 -2.77 9.73
N GLN A 314 -20.25 -1.73 9.02
CA GLN A 314 -21.07 -1.87 7.81
C GLN A 314 -20.32 -2.58 6.67
N ASP A 315 -19.06 -2.23 6.42
CA ASP A 315 -18.21 -2.83 5.39
C ASP A 315 -17.99 -4.33 5.66
N VAL A 316 -17.69 -4.70 6.91
CA VAL A 316 -17.53 -6.11 7.33
C VAL A 316 -18.85 -6.89 7.19
N ALA A 317 -19.98 -6.32 7.61
CA ALA A 317 -21.28 -6.97 7.47
C ALA A 317 -21.69 -7.15 6.00
N PHE A 318 -21.39 -6.17 5.15
CA PHE A 318 -21.62 -6.24 3.70
C PHE A 318 -20.74 -7.31 3.05
N GLU A 319 -19.45 -7.38 3.40
CA GLU A 319 -18.56 -8.42 2.88
C GLU A 319 -19.02 -9.83 3.28
N GLN A 320 -19.42 -10.03 4.55
CA GLN A 320 -19.98 -11.31 5.01
C GLN A 320 -21.26 -11.69 4.24
N SER A 321 -22.17 -10.75 4.00
CA SER A 321 -23.37 -11.00 3.19
C SER A 321 -23.01 -11.38 1.75
N LEU A 322 -22.07 -10.65 1.14
CA LEU A 322 -21.62 -10.90 -0.23
C LEU A 322 -20.95 -12.29 -0.38
N GLN A 323 -20.17 -12.71 0.62
CA GLN A 323 -19.58 -14.05 0.66
C GLN A 323 -20.67 -15.14 0.80
N ALA A 324 -21.66 -14.93 1.66
CA ALA A 324 -22.78 -15.87 1.83
C ALA A 324 -23.64 -16.00 0.57
N ASP A 325 -23.95 -14.90 -0.12
CA ASP A 325 -24.72 -14.92 -1.36
C ASP A 325 -23.95 -15.60 -2.51
N ARG A 326 -22.63 -15.32 -2.64
CA ARG A 326 -21.76 -16.01 -3.61
C ARG A 326 -21.68 -17.51 -3.36
N GLU A 327 -21.52 -17.93 -2.12
CA GLU A 327 -21.45 -19.35 -1.77
C GLU A 327 -22.78 -20.06 -2.04
N LYS A 328 -23.91 -19.41 -1.75
CA LYS A 328 -25.25 -19.90 -2.06
C LYS A 328 -25.53 -19.99 -3.55
N GLU A 329 -25.03 -19.05 -4.34
CA GLU A 329 -25.09 -19.11 -5.81
C GLU A 329 -24.23 -20.24 -6.37
N ARG A 330 -23.01 -20.42 -5.85
CA ARG A 330 -22.11 -21.53 -6.18
C ARG A 330 -22.75 -22.89 -5.88
N GLN A 331 -23.37 -23.06 -4.72
CA GLN A 331 -24.08 -24.28 -4.35
C GLN A 331 -25.26 -24.57 -5.30
N ARG A 332 -26.10 -23.57 -5.58
CA ARG A 332 -27.22 -23.71 -6.54
C ARG A 332 -26.78 -24.06 -7.95
N GLN A 333 -25.64 -23.54 -8.39
CA GLN A 333 -25.07 -23.87 -9.70
C GLN A 333 -24.58 -25.32 -9.73
N GLN A 334 -23.89 -25.78 -8.67
CA GLN A 334 -23.45 -27.18 -8.57
C GLN A 334 -24.63 -28.16 -8.49
N GLU A 335 -25.68 -27.85 -7.74
CA GLU A 335 -26.92 -28.65 -7.69
C GLU A 335 -27.57 -28.77 -9.09
N ARG A 336 -27.61 -27.68 -9.86
CA ARG A 336 -28.14 -27.69 -11.24
C ARG A 336 -27.30 -28.54 -12.18
N GLU A 337 -25.97 -28.39 -12.13
CA GLU A 337 -25.04 -29.17 -12.94
C GLU A 337 -25.08 -30.67 -12.59
N GLU A 338 -25.32 -31.02 -11.33
CA GLU A 338 -25.48 -32.42 -10.90
C GLU A 338 -26.83 -33.01 -11.35
N ILE A 339 -27.92 -32.23 -11.30
CA ILE A 339 -29.23 -32.63 -11.83
C ILE A 339 -29.14 -32.82 -13.37
N GLU A 340 -28.61 -31.85 -14.09
CA GLU A 340 -28.46 -31.92 -15.55
C GLU A 340 -27.58 -33.11 -15.98
N ARG A 341 -26.49 -33.38 -15.24
CA ARG A 341 -25.65 -34.55 -15.48
C ARG A 341 -26.43 -35.85 -15.31
N LYS A 342 -27.19 -36.01 -14.21
CA LYS A 342 -28.01 -37.21 -13.97
C LYS A 342 -29.10 -37.38 -15.02
N GLU A 343 -29.76 -36.29 -15.43
CA GLU A 343 -30.76 -36.32 -16.51
C GLU A 343 -30.15 -36.73 -17.86
N ASN A 344 -28.95 -36.23 -18.18
CA ASN A 344 -28.23 -36.61 -19.39
C ASN A 344 -27.73 -38.07 -19.35
N GLU A 345 -27.21 -38.54 -18.21
CA GLU A 345 -26.81 -39.95 -18.00
C GLU A 345 -28.01 -40.90 -18.17
N ILE A 346 -29.17 -40.58 -17.58
CA ILE A 346 -30.40 -41.37 -17.75
C ILE A 346 -30.84 -41.36 -19.23
N ARG A 347 -30.88 -40.18 -19.87
CA ARG A 347 -31.28 -40.04 -21.27
C ARG A 347 -30.35 -40.80 -22.23
N GLU A 348 -29.05 -40.84 -21.95
CA GLU A 348 -28.08 -41.60 -22.73
C GLU A 348 -28.27 -43.11 -22.55
N GLN A 349 -28.54 -43.59 -21.32
CA GLN A 349 -28.86 -44.99 -21.07
C GLN A 349 -30.16 -45.42 -21.79
N GLU A 350 -31.23 -44.62 -21.71
CA GLU A 350 -32.48 -44.88 -22.44
C GLU A 350 -32.29 -44.90 -23.96
N ALA A 351 -31.48 -43.97 -24.49
CA ALA A 351 -31.14 -43.93 -25.91
C ALA A 351 -30.29 -45.14 -26.33
N ALA A 352 -29.34 -45.59 -25.50
CA ALA A 352 -28.54 -46.78 -25.76
C ALA A 352 -29.39 -48.06 -25.80
N VAL A 353 -30.27 -48.26 -24.82
CA VAL A 353 -31.22 -49.39 -24.78
C VAL A 353 -32.16 -49.37 -25.99
N THR A 354 -32.59 -48.19 -26.44
CA THR A 354 -33.45 -48.05 -27.63
C THR A 354 -32.68 -48.42 -28.92
N ARG A 355 -31.46 -47.90 -29.09
CA ARG A 355 -30.58 -48.24 -30.22
C ARG A 355 -30.33 -49.74 -30.31
N GLU A 356 -30.06 -50.39 -29.18
CA GLU A 356 -29.76 -51.83 -29.15
C GLU A 356 -30.98 -52.67 -29.58
N ARG A 357 -32.17 -52.33 -29.06
CA ARG A 357 -33.43 -52.98 -29.50
C ARG A 357 -33.71 -52.79 -30.98
N ASP A 358 -33.41 -51.63 -31.53
CA ASP A 358 -33.59 -51.37 -32.96
C ASP A 358 -32.53 -52.06 -33.83
N ASN A 359 -31.29 -52.19 -33.35
CA ASN A 359 -30.23 -52.99 -33.98
C ASN A 359 -30.62 -54.47 -34.05
N ILE A 360 -31.02 -55.06 -32.92
CA ILE A 360 -31.49 -56.46 -32.85
C ILE A 360 -32.68 -56.66 -33.80
N ARG A 361 -33.65 -55.73 -33.83
CA ARG A 361 -34.79 -55.81 -34.77
C ARG A 361 -34.34 -55.79 -36.23
N ARG A 362 -33.36 -54.94 -36.59
CA ARG A 362 -32.80 -54.91 -37.95
C ARG A 362 -32.11 -56.22 -38.32
N LEU A 363 -31.27 -56.75 -37.41
CA LEU A 363 -30.58 -58.03 -37.62
C LEU A 363 -31.58 -59.18 -37.79
N LYS A 364 -32.66 -59.23 -36.99
CA LYS A 364 -33.72 -60.24 -37.16
C LYS A 364 -34.42 -60.16 -38.51
N VAL A 365 -34.55 -58.98 -39.13
CA VAL A 365 -35.11 -58.85 -40.48
C VAL A 365 -34.09 -59.30 -41.54
N GLU A 366 -32.85 -58.84 -41.44
CA GLU A 366 -31.78 -59.14 -42.42
C GLU A 366 -31.44 -60.64 -42.47
N MET A 367 -31.48 -61.33 -41.32
CA MET A 367 -31.16 -62.76 -41.25
C MET A 367 -32.29 -63.68 -41.74
N VAL A 368 -33.52 -63.17 -41.96
CA VAL A 368 -34.62 -63.98 -42.55
C VAL A 368 -34.28 -64.40 -43.98
N ASP A 369 -33.73 -63.49 -44.78
CA ASP A 369 -33.38 -63.75 -46.19
C ASP A 369 -32.25 -64.78 -46.36
N GLN A 370 -31.49 -65.06 -45.29
CA GLN A 370 -30.45 -66.10 -45.26
C GLN A 370 -30.98 -67.49 -44.86
N ILE A 371 -32.27 -67.63 -44.53
CA ILE A 371 -32.86 -68.92 -44.17
C ILE A 371 -33.32 -69.65 -45.45
N PRO A 372 -32.71 -70.78 -45.84
CA PRO A 372 -33.06 -71.50 -47.07
C PRO A 372 -34.50 -72.04 -47.02
N GLU A 373 -35.16 -72.08 -48.18
CA GLU A 373 -36.52 -72.62 -48.33
C GLU A 373 -36.65 -74.05 -47.79
N GLU A 374 -37.86 -74.42 -47.38
CA GLU A 374 -38.11 -75.73 -46.78
C GLU A 374 -38.14 -76.84 -47.86
N PRO A 375 -37.30 -77.89 -47.76
CA PRO A 375 -37.21 -78.93 -48.79
C PRO A 375 -38.41 -79.89 -48.74
N ASP A 376 -38.86 -80.34 -49.92
CA ASP A 376 -39.94 -81.32 -50.09
C ASP A 376 -39.65 -82.66 -49.40
N GLU A 377 -40.70 -83.32 -48.88
CA GLU A 377 -40.62 -84.63 -48.22
C GLU A 377 -39.99 -85.73 -49.09
N SER A 378 -40.05 -85.58 -50.41
CA SER A 378 -39.52 -86.53 -51.40
C SER A 378 -38.05 -86.30 -51.78
N SER A 379 -37.37 -85.29 -51.20
CA SER A 379 -35.98 -84.98 -51.53
C SER A 379 -34.98 -85.83 -50.72
N GLU A 380 -33.88 -86.24 -51.35
CA GLU A 380 -32.86 -87.04 -50.67
C GLU A 380 -32.09 -86.19 -49.64
N GLY A 381 -31.93 -86.72 -48.42
CA GLY A 381 -31.11 -86.08 -47.37
C GLY A 381 -31.84 -85.10 -46.44
N VAL A 382 -33.17 -85.11 -46.40
CA VAL A 382 -33.97 -84.27 -45.47
C VAL A 382 -33.76 -84.65 -44.00
N LEU A 383 -33.69 -83.62 -43.14
CA LEU A 383 -33.71 -83.69 -41.68
C LEU A 383 -34.95 -82.96 -41.14
N HIS A 384 -35.71 -83.62 -40.27
CA HIS A 384 -36.82 -83.01 -39.53
C HIS A 384 -36.33 -82.54 -38.16
N ILE A 385 -36.18 -81.23 -37.97
CA ILE A 385 -35.68 -80.65 -36.73
C ILE A 385 -36.86 -80.09 -35.92
N VAL A 386 -36.96 -80.49 -34.66
CA VAL A 386 -37.92 -79.97 -33.68
C VAL A 386 -37.16 -79.18 -32.62
N VAL A 387 -37.34 -77.86 -32.59
CA VAL A 387 -36.69 -76.96 -31.63
C VAL A 387 -37.68 -76.60 -30.54
N LYS A 388 -37.36 -76.90 -29.27
CA LYS A 388 -38.13 -76.45 -28.12
C LYS A 388 -37.56 -75.13 -27.60
N LEU A 389 -38.38 -74.10 -27.58
CA LEU A 389 -38.05 -72.77 -27.05
C LEU A 389 -38.19 -72.73 -25.52
N PRO A 390 -37.48 -71.81 -24.82
CA PRO A 390 -37.56 -71.68 -23.36
C PRO A 390 -38.97 -71.29 -22.88
N GLN A 391 -39.71 -70.52 -23.70
CA GLN A 391 -41.11 -70.15 -23.47
C GLN A 391 -42.10 -71.33 -23.60
N GLY A 392 -41.63 -72.52 -23.99
CA GLY A 392 -42.43 -73.75 -24.08
C GLY A 392 -43.01 -74.05 -25.46
N SER A 393 -42.99 -73.09 -26.39
CA SER A 393 -43.34 -73.28 -27.80
C SER A 393 -42.36 -74.25 -28.51
N ARG A 394 -42.82 -74.83 -29.61
CA ARG A 394 -42.07 -75.80 -30.43
C ARG A 394 -42.08 -75.35 -31.87
N LEU A 395 -40.89 -75.23 -32.46
CA LEU A 395 -40.69 -74.95 -33.87
C LEU A 395 -40.37 -76.26 -34.57
N GLU A 396 -41.03 -76.54 -35.70
CA GLU A 396 -40.76 -77.72 -36.51
C GLU A 396 -40.47 -77.26 -37.94
N ARG A 397 -39.31 -77.63 -38.49
CA ARG A 397 -38.89 -77.29 -39.86
C ARG A 397 -37.96 -78.36 -40.43
N ARG A 398 -38.09 -78.60 -41.73
CA ARG A 398 -37.19 -79.46 -42.51
C ARG A 398 -35.97 -78.69 -43.00
N PHE A 399 -34.80 -79.32 -42.99
CA PHE A 399 -33.54 -78.81 -43.54
C PHE A 399 -32.86 -79.91 -44.34
N LEU A 400 -31.97 -79.56 -45.28
CA LEU A 400 -31.10 -80.55 -45.95
C LEU A 400 -29.86 -80.82 -45.10
N GLN A 401 -29.37 -82.06 -45.13
CA GLN A 401 -28.10 -82.46 -44.47
C GLN A 401 -26.89 -81.60 -44.89
N THR A 402 -26.90 -81.07 -46.10
CA THR A 402 -25.87 -80.23 -46.70
C THR A 402 -25.90 -78.76 -46.27
N HIS A 403 -26.96 -78.30 -45.61
CA HIS A 403 -27.03 -76.92 -45.12
C HIS A 403 -26.06 -76.72 -43.92
N SER A 404 -25.55 -75.50 -43.76
CA SER A 404 -24.74 -75.11 -42.59
C SER A 404 -25.63 -74.95 -41.35
N LEU A 405 -25.08 -75.25 -40.17
CA LEU A 405 -25.76 -75.00 -38.89
C LEU A 405 -26.15 -73.52 -38.67
N LYS A 406 -25.56 -72.55 -39.39
CA LYS A 406 -25.99 -71.13 -39.31
C LYS A 406 -27.46 -70.94 -39.68
N CYS A 407 -27.97 -71.73 -40.63
CA CYS A 407 -29.36 -71.68 -41.06
C CYS A 407 -30.33 -72.07 -39.93
N LEU A 408 -29.90 -72.93 -39.00
CA LEU A 408 -30.65 -73.25 -37.78
C LEU A 408 -30.64 -72.08 -36.80
N TYR A 409 -29.49 -71.43 -36.61
CA TYR A 409 -29.38 -70.26 -35.73
C TYR A 409 -30.25 -69.11 -36.22
N TYR A 410 -30.16 -68.74 -37.50
CA TYR A 410 -31.01 -67.69 -38.09
C TYR A 410 -32.50 -68.05 -38.00
N TYR A 411 -32.89 -69.31 -38.27
CA TYR A 411 -34.28 -69.75 -38.11
C TYR A 411 -34.80 -69.60 -36.68
N ILE A 412 -33.97 -69.87 -35.67
CA ILE A 412 -34.35 -69.67 -34.27
C ILE A 412 -34.37 -68.18 -33.93
N PHE A 413 -33.30 -67.43 -34.21
CA PHE A 413 -33.13 -66.01 -33.89
C PHE A 413 -34.22 -65.10 -34.50
N CYS A 414 -34.69 -65.42 -35.71
CA CYS A 414 -35.73 -64.66 -36.38
C CYS A 414 -37.15 -64.99 -35.88
N HIS A 415 -37.32 -65.99 -35.01
CA HIS A 415 -38.63 -66.35 -34.46
C HIS A 415 -39.06 -65.36 -33.36
N PRO A 416 -40.32 -64.88 -33.32
CA PRO A 416 -40.77 -63.89 -32.33
C PRO A 416 -40.65 -64.37 -30.87
N ASP A 417 -40.89 -65.67 -30.61
CA ASP A 417 -40.78 -66.27 -29.27
C ASP A 417 -39.34 -66.69 -28.88
N SER A 418 -38.34 -66.36 -29.71
CA SER A 418 -36.93 -66.67 -29.38
C SER A 418 -36.31 -65.60 -28.49
N PRO A 419 -35.36 -65.96 -27.60
CA PRO A 419 -34.50 -64.98 -26.95
C PRO A 419 -33.64 -64.24 -27.98
N ASP A 420 -33.16 -63.05 -27.60
CA ASP A 420 -32.20 -62.32 -28.43
C ASP A 420 -30.79 -62.93 -28.33
N ARG A 421 -30.42 -63.53 -27.18
CA ARG A 421 -29.19 -64.32 -27.00
C ARG A 421 -29.52 -65.70 -26.46
N PHE A 422 -29.09 -66.76 -27.15
CA PHE A 422 -29.46 -68.13 -26.80
C PHE A 422 -28.41 -69.16 -27.17
N THR A 423 -28.47 -70.34 -26.53
CA THR A 423 -27.67 -71.51 -26.91
C THR A 423 -28.57 -72.71 -27.27
N VAL A 424 -28.15 -73.48 -28.27
CA VAL A 424 -28.90 -74.65 -28.75
C VAL A 424 -28.22 -75.93 -28.28
N THR A 425 -28.98 -76.88 -27.73
CA THR A 425 -28.47 -78.15 -27.21
C THR A 425 -29.24 -79.37 -27.70
N THR A 426 -28.55 -80.49 -27.93
CA THR A 426 -29.15 -81.79 -28.25
C THR A 426 -29.64 -82.52 -26.99
N ASN A 427 -30.58 -83.46 -27.14
CA ASN A 427 -31.10 -84.26 -26.02
C ASN A 427 -30.10 -85.33 -25.53
N PHE A 428 -29.77 -86.31 -26.39
CA PHE A 428 -28.89 -87.44 -26.06
C PHE A 428 -28.01 -87.84 -27.25
N PRO A 429 -26.67 -87.87 -27.11
CA PRO A 429 -25.90 -87.27 -26.01
C PRO A 429 -26.10 -85.75 -25.98
N ARG A 430 -26.15 -85.15 -24.79
CA ARG A 430 -26.30 -83.69 -24.63
C ARG A 430 -25.03 -82.98 -25.05
N LYS A 431 -25.11 -82.21 -26.14
CA LYS A 431 -24.03 -81.40 -26.71
C LYS A 431 -24.57 -80.01 -27.06
N VAL A 432 -23.73 -78.99 -26.95
CA VAL A 432 -24.03 -77.67 -27.53
C VAL A 432 -23.86 -77.78 -29.04
N VAL A 433 -24.81 -77.24 -29.79
CA VAL A 433 -24.74 -77.14 -31.25
C VAL A 433 -24.04 -75.81 -31.57
N PRO A 434 -22.86 -75.83 -32.22
CA PRO A 434 -22.16 -74.60 -32.61
C PRO A 434 -22.81 -74.05 -33.89
N CYS A 435 -24.01 -73.49 -33.75
CA CYS A 435 -24.80 -72.92 -34.83
C CYS A 435 -24.70 -71.39 -34.92
N GLU A 436 -24.29 -70.72 -33.84
CA GLU A 436 -24.03 -69.28 -33.82
C GLU A 436 -22.91 -68.93 -34.82
N PRO A 437 -23.16 -68.05 -35.80
CA PRO A 437 -22.14 -67.59 -36.74
C PRO A 437 -21.24 -66.57 -36.06
N ASP A 438 -19.94 -66.70 -36.30
CA ASP A 438 -18.89 -65.85 -35.72
C ASP A 438 -18.32 -65.01 -36.88
N GLU A 439 -18.41 -63.68 -36.84
CA GLU A 439 -18.14 -62.81 -38.01
C GLU A 439 -16.71 -62.97 -38.56
N ASP A 440 -15.76 -63.40 -37.72
CA ASP A 440 -14.35 -63.59 -38.05
C ASP A 440 -13.96 -65.03 -38.48
N LYS A 441 -14.92 -65.98 -38.58
CA LYS A 441 -14.61 -67.40 -38.83
C LYS A 441 -15.31 -67.98 -40.07
N LEU A 442 -14.82 -69.14 -40.52
CA LEU A 442 -15.51 -69.95 -41.53
C LEU A 442 -16.93 -70.32 -41.04
N ASP A 443 -17.85 -70.43 -42.00
CA ASP A 443 -19.22 -70.91 -41.77
C ASP A 443 -19.23 -72.16 -40.87
N PRO A 444 -20.15 -72.24 -39.88
CA PRO A 444 -20.23 -73.40 -39.01
C PRO A 444 -20.58 -74.66 -39.83
N GLN A 445 -20.03 -75.79 -39.39
CA GLN A 445 -20.16 -77.10 -40.04
C GLN A 445 -21.61 -77.45 -40.44
N THR A 446 -21.76 -78.34 -41.41
CA THR A 446 -23.06 -78.81 -41.89
C THR A 446 -23.80 -79.68 -40.88
N PHE A 447 -25.12 -79.82 -41.05
CA PHE A 447 -25.92 -80.74 -40.23
C PHE A 447 -25.41 -82.20 -40.32
N GLN A 448 -24.86 -82.60 -41.48
CA GLN A 448 -24.24 -83.90 -41.69
C GLN A 448 -22.93 -84.08 -40.89
N GLU A 449 -22.04 -83.08 -40.90
CA GLU A 449 -20.74 -83.13 -40.20
C GLU A 449 -20.90 -83.15 -38.67
N PHE A 450 -21.88 -82.43 -38.12
CA PHE A 450 -22.23 -82.51 -36.70
C PHE A 450 -22.92 -83.85 -36.32
N GLY A 451 -23.42 -84.61 -37.32
CA GLY A 451 -24.00 -85.93 -37.14
C GLY A 451 -25.45 -85.94 -36.67
N LEU A 452 -26.28 -85.01 -37.15
CA LEU A 452 -27.72 -84.98 -36.81
C LEU A 452 -28.49 -86.02 -37.62
N THR A 453 -29.33 -86.80 -36.93
CA THR A 453 -30.15 -87.86 -37.54
C THR A 453 -31.44 -87.29 -38.14
N SER A 454 -32.04 -88.05 -39.06
CA SER A 454 -33.20 -87.65 -39.89
C SER A 454 -34.41 -87.08 -39.13
N ARG A 455 -34.53 -87.34 -37.82
CA ARG A 455 -35.47 -86.65 -36.94
C ARG A 455 -34.81 -86.36 -35.59
N THR A 456 -34.53 -85.09 -35.31
CA THR A 456 -33.81 -84.68 -34.08
C THR A 456 -34.56 -83.59 -33.31
N MET A 457 -34.56 -83.69 -31.98
CA MET A 457 -35.08 -82.66 -31.07
C MET A 457 -33.94 -81.87 -30.42
N LEU A 458 -34.06 -80.54 -30.48
CA LEU A 458 -33.12 -79.56 -29.94
C LEU A 458 -33.81 -78.68 -28.89
N PHE A 459 -33.04 -78.15 -27.95
CA PHE A 459 -33.50 -77.30 -26.86
C PHE A 459 -32.74 -75.97 -26.86
N VAL A 460 -33.49 -74.87 -26.88
CA VAL A 460 -32.96 -73.51 -26.78
C VAL A 460 -32.95 -73.10 -25.31
N SER A 461 -31.78 -72.66 -24.84
CA SER A 461 -31.60 -72.06 -23.51
C SER A 461 -31.35 -70.57 -23.70
N ASP A 462 -32.15 -69.75 -23.01
CA ASP A 462 -31.97 -68.30 -22.94
C ASP A 462 -30.68 -67.96 -22.17
N LEU A 463 -29.93 -66.96 -22.62
CA LEU A 463 -28.72 -66.47 -21.96
C LEU A 463 -28.95 -65.19 -21.14
N ASP A 464 -30.10 -64.54 -21.30
CA ASP A 464 -30.45 -63.26 -20.66
C ASP A 464 -31.52 -63.41 -19.55
N ALA A 465 -31.89 -64.66 -19.21
CA ALA A 465 -32.95 -65.04 -18.26
C ALA A 465 -32.50 -65.33 -16.82
#